data_AF-X1TGC1-F1
#
_entry.id   AF-X1TGC1-F1
#
_cell.length_a   1.000
_cell.length_b   1.000
_cell.length_c   1.000
_cell.angle_alpha   90.00
_cell.angle_beta   90.00
_cell.angle_gamma   90.00
#
_symmetry.space_group_name_H-M   'P 1'
#
loop_
_entity.id
_entity.type
_entity.pdbx_description
1 polymer ?
#
loop_
_entity_poly.entity_id
_entity_poly.type
_entity_poly.pdbx_seq_one_letter_code
_entity_poly.pdbx_strand_id
1 'polypeptide(L)' 'MDEQFQRIFVINLPSRTDHRDAMTLAAALTSISLDFVDGVTEVSRRALPPDGEKSGLSDGALGSWRAHMNVIQT' A
#
# COMPACT_ATOMS: atom_id res chain seq x y z
N MET A 1 -16.81 -6.11 24.78
CA MET A 1 -16.02 -5.22 23.91
C MET A 1 -15.95 -5.96 22.60
N ASP A 2 -16.69 -5.52 21.59
CA ASP A 2 -16.58 -6.13 20.27
C ASP A 2 -15.21 -5.72 19.74
N GLU A 3 -14.27 -6.67 19.68
CA GLU A 3 -13.01 -6.46 18.98
C GLU A 3 -13.36 -6.30 17.50
N GLN A 4 -13.44 -5.05 17.05
CA GLN A 4 -13.69 -4.72 15.66
C GLN A 4 -12.57 -5.37 14.83
N PHE A 5 -12.97 -6.25 13.91
CA PHE A 5 -12.04 -6.92 13.00
C PHE A 5 -11.13 -5.89 12.32
N GLN A 6 -9.83 -6.16 12.34
CA GLN A 6 -8.81 -5.27 11.80
C GLN A 6 -8.94 -5.15 10.28
N ARG A 7 -8.74 -3.94 9.74
CA ARG A 7 -8.86 -3.64 8.30
C ARG A 7 -7.78 -4.38 7.51
N ILE A 8 -8.15 -4.98 6.37
CA ILE A 8 -7.20 -5.60 5.44
C ILE A 8 -6.93 -4.63 4.31
N PHE A 9 -5.71 -4.14 4.22
CA PHE A 9 -5.29 -3.22 3.17
C PHE A 9 -4.61 -3.94 2.01
N VAL A 10 -4.92 -3.52 0.79
CA VAL A 10 -4.22 -3.95 -0.43
C VAL A 10 -3.56 -2.75 -1.08
N ILE A 11 -2.22 -2.74 -1.07
CA ILE A 11 -1.43 -1.77 -1.82
C ILE A 11 -1.24 -2.29 -3.26
N ASN A 12 -1.73 -1.52 -4.22
CA ASN A 12 -1.72 -1.87 -5.64
C ASN A 12 -1.30 -0.66 -6.48
N LEU A 13 -0.38 -0.85 -7.43
CA LEU A 13 -0.11 0.21 -8.41
C LEU A 13 -1.38 0.49 -9.22
N PRO A 14 -1.82 1.76 -9.36
CA PRO A 14 -3.05 2.10 -10.09
C PRO A 14 -3.09 1.58 -11.53
N SER A 15 -1.92 1.45 -12.17
CA SER A 15 -1.78 0.92 -13.53
C SER A 15 -1.93 -0.61 -13.63
N ARG A 16 -1.87 -1.33 -12.51
CA ARG A 16 -1.99 -2.80 -12.45
C ARG A 16 -3.42 -3.20 -12.09
N THR A 17 -4.36 -2.86 -12.98
CA THR A 17 -5.78 -3.18 -12.80
C THR A 17 -6.01 -4.69 -12.72
N ASP A 18 -5.22 -5.48 -13.45
CA ASP A 18 -5.22 -6.94 -13.41
C ASP A 18 -5.06 -7.50 -11.98
N HIS A 19 -4.14 -6.93 -11.18
CA HIS A 19 -3.95 -7.33 -9.79
C HIS A 19 -5.10 -6.88 -8.89
N ARG A 20 -5.66 -5.69 -9.12
CA ARG A 20 -6.79 -5.17 -8.36
C ARG A 20 -8.04 -6.00 -8.60
N ASP A 21 -8.31 -6.36 -9.84
CA ASP A 21 -9.45 -7.19 -10.24
C ASP A 21 -9.34 -8.59 -9.64
N ALA A 22 -8.14 -9.20 -9.66
CA ALA A 22 -7.91 -10.49 -9.03
C ALA A 22 -8.19 -10.47 -7.51
N MET A 23 -7.74 -9.44 -6.79
CA MET A 23 -8.01 -9.29 -5.35
C MET A 23 -9.49 -9.00 -5.07
N THR A 24 -10.14 -8.22 -5.92
CA THR A 24 -11.59 -7.94 -5.81
C THR A 24 -12.40 -9.21 -5.96
N LEU A 25 -12.06 -10.06 -6.93
CA LEU A 25 -12.72 -11.36 -7.12
C LEU A 25 -12.48 -12.29 -5.92
N ALA A 26 -11.24 -12.35 -5.41
CA ALA A 26 -10.92 -13.16 -4.24
C ALA A 26 -11.70 -12.71 -3.00
N ALA A 27 -11.81 -11.40 -2.78
CA ALA A 27 -12.61 -10.81 -1.70
C ALA A 27 -14.09 -11.17 -1.80
N ALA A 28 -14.67 -11.06 -3.01
CA ALA A 28 -16.05 -11.43 -3.27
C ALA A 28 -16.33 -12.92 -2.99
N LEU A 29 -15.41 -13.81 -3.38
CA LEU A 29 -15.54 -15.25 -3.17
C LEU A 29 -15.42 -15.65 -1.68
N THR A 30 -14.61 -14.92 -0.92
CA THR A 30 -14.28 -15.23 0.48
C THR A 30 -15.09 -14.42 1.49
N SER A 31 -15.93 -13.49 1.03
CA SER A 31 -16.64 -12.50 1.87
C SER A 31 -15.70 -11.66 2.75
N ILE A 32 -14.47 -11.43 2.27
CA ILE A 32 -13.50 -10.55 2.92
C ILE A 32 -13.70 -9.12 2.44
N SER A 33 -13.64 -8.14 3.35
CA SER A 33 -13.60 -6.72 3.00
C SER A 33 -12.14 -6.25 2.85
N LEU A 34 -11.84 -5.56 1.75
CA LEU A 34 -10.52 -5.03 1.45
C LEU A 34 -10.59 -3.51 1.29
N ASP A 35 -9.63 -2.81 1.89
CA ASP A 35 -9.39 -1.39 1.66
C ASP A 35 -8.22 -1.22 0.69
N PHE A 36 -8.49 -0.68 -0.49
CA PHE A 36 -7.45 -0.48 -1.49
C PHE A 36 -6.73 0.84 -1.28
N VAL A 37 -5.40 0.80 -1.34
CA VAL A 37 -4.54 1.98 -1.30
C VAL A 37 -3.62 1.96 -2.51
N ASP A 38 -3.45 3.12 -3.13
CA ASP A 38 -2.64 3.22 -4.32
C ASP A 38 -1.15 3.12 -3.98
N GLY A 39 -0.45 2.26 -4.73
CA GLY A 39 1.00 2.14 -4.72
C GLY A 39 1.65 3.40 -5.31
N VAL A 40 2.87 3.68 -4.86
CA VAL A 40 3.60 4.89 -5.22
C VAL A 40 4.81 4.52 -6.07
N THR A 41 4.98 5.20 -7.20
CA THR A 41 6.15 5.05 -8.08
C THR A 41 7.18 6.16 -7.90
N GLU A 42 6.73 7.34 -7.49
CA GLU A 42 7.57 8.53 -7.35
C GLU A 42 7.54 9.03 -5.91
N VAL A 43 8.72 9.11 -5.29
CA VAL A 43 8.86 9.60 -3.92
C VAL A 43 9.78 10.82 -3.92
N SER A 44 9.28 11.95 -3.42
CA SER A 44 10.11 13.12 -3.23
C SER A 44 11.24 12.81 -2.25
N ARG A 45 12.48 12.99 -2.69
CA ARG A 45 13.68 12.88 -1.85
C ARG A 45 13.62 13.76 -0.59
N ARG A 46 12.92 14.90 -0.66
CA ARG A 46 12.70 15.80 0.48
C ARG A 46 11.71 15.26 1.51
N ALA A 47 10.89 14.28 1.14
CA ALA A 47 9.92 13.64 2.03
C ALA A 47 10.51 12.42 2.77
N LEU A 48 11.78 12.08 2.49
CA LEU A 48 12.47 11.01 3.20
C LEU A 48 12.74 11.43 4.66
N PRO A 49 12.68 10.48 5.60
CA PRO A 49 13.09 10.74 6.98
C PRO A 49 14.59 11.11 7.05
N PRO A 50 15.07 11.62 8.19
CA PRO A 50 16.50 11.82 8.42
C PRO A 50 17.30 10.58 8.03
N ASP A 51 18.39 10.78 7.28
CA ASP A 51 19.25 9.73 6.72
C ASP A 51 18.57 8.75 5.74
N GLY A 52 17.32 9.01 5.31
CA GLY A 52 16.60 8.14 4.37
C GLY A 52 17.30 7.99 3.02
N GLU A 53 18.05 9.00 2.57
CA GLU A 53 18.89 8.93 1.36
C GLU A 53 20.04 7.93 1.49
N LYS A 54 20.55 7.74 2.72
CA LYS A 54 21.66 6.82 3.01
C LYS A 54 21.19 5.38 3.15
N SER A 55 19.88 5.13 3.07
CA SER A 55 19.29 3.79 3.22
C SER A 55 19.71 2.81 2.11
N GLY A 56 20.17 3.31 0.96
CA GLY A 56 20.54 2.47 -0.19
C GLY A 56 19.34 1.75 -0.83
N LEU A 57 18.11 2.14 -0.50
CA LEU A 57 16.90 1.56 -1.06
C LEU A 57 16.74 1.94 -2.54
N SER A 58 16.24 1.01 -3.34
CA SER A 58 15.82 1.28 -4.71
C SER A 58 14.56 2.17 -4.72
N ASP A 59 14.30 2.84 -5.85
CA ASP A 59 13.11 3.69 -5.98
C ASP A 59 11.81 2.91 -5.75
N GLY A 60 11.74 1.65 -6.19
CA GLY A 60 10.60 0.77 -5.93
C GLY A 60 10.42 0.43 -4.44
N ALA A 61 11.52 0.27 -3.70
CA ALA A 61 11.47 0.05 -2.26
C ALA A 61 11.06 1.33 -1.50
N LEU A 62 11.51 2.51 -1.95
CA LEU A 62 11.05 3.79 -1.45
C LEU A 62 9.55 4.01 -1.72
N GLY A 63 9.09 3.67 -2.93
CA GLY A 63 7.68 3.70 -3.30
C GLY A 63 6.84 2.76 -2.42
N SER A 64 7.35 1.56 -2.15
CA SER A 64 6.71 0.60 -1.24
C SER A 64 6.60 1.18 0.17
N TRP A 65 7.69 1.70 0.73
CA TRP A 65 7.68 2.39 2.02
C TRP A 65 6.66 3.53 2.05
N ARG A 66 6.66 4.39 1.03
CA ARG A 66 5.75 5.54 0.96
C ARG A 66 4.29 5.10 0.92
N ALA A 67 3.97 4.04 0.17
CA ALA A 67 2.63 3.48 0.13
C ALA A 67 2.18 2.93 1.50
N HIS A 68 3.05 2.24 2.23
CA HIS A 68 2.75 1.78 3.60
C HIS A 68 2.51 2.96 4.55
N MET A 69 3.31 4.02 4.43
CA MET A 69 3.11 5.24 5.21
C MET A 69 1.80 5.97 4.86
N ASN A 70 1.25 5.79 3.65
CA ASN A 70 -0.08 6.30 3.30
C ASN A 70 -1.19 5.45 3.96
N VAL A 71 -1.03 4.12 4.01
CA VAL A 71 -1.97 3.23 4.71
C VAL A 71 -2.13 3.63 6.18
N ILE A 72 -1.03 3.96 6.87
CA ILE A 72 -1.05 4.38 8.28
C ILE A 72 -1.89 5.65 8.52
N GLN A 73 -2.13 6.46 7.49
CA GLN A 73 -2.88 7.72 7.58
C GLN A 73 -4.39 7.56 7.26
N THR A 74 -4.88 6.32 7.12
CA THR A 74 -6.27 5.98 6.73
C THR A 74 -7.11 5.58 7.94
#